data_AF-A0A6I0E570-F1
#
_entry.id   AF-A0A6I0E570-F1
#
_cell.length_a   1.000
_cell.length_b   1.000
_cell.length_c   1.000
_cell.angle_alpha   90.00
_cell.angle_beta   90.00
_cell.angle_gamma   90.00
#
_symmetry.space_group_name_H-M   'P 1'
#
loop_
_entity.id
_entity.type
_entity.pdbx_description
1 polymer ?
#
loop_
_entity_poly.entity_id
_entity_poly.type
_entity_poly.pdbx_seq_one_letter_code
_entity_poly.pdbx_strand_id
1 'polypeptide(L)'
;FGPVVQLGENDPKSTIKPQFASLLKGQLIETLTLEEALSLFKLPRNIGNYEDKEVVIGVGRFGPYVRHNSKFFSLKKEDDPLTINIERAIELIEDGRRKEREKVIKIFQDELKVQVLNGRWGPYIAHDGLNYKIPKGTDAHSLSYEECLKIIQSQKSSTKPKKFPKKGKK
;
A
#
# COMPACT_ATOMS: atom_id res chain seq x y z
N PHE A 1 -8.92 8.60 -11.96
CA PHE A 1 -9.12 9.74 -11.05
C PHE A 1 -10.58 9.71 -10.62
N GLY A 2 -10.85 9.91 -9.33
CA GLY A 2 -12.21 9.91 -8.76
C GLY A 2 -12.74 11.34 -8.56
N PRO A 3 -13.96 11.50 -8.02
CA PRO A 3 -14.51 12.81 -7.72
C PRO A 3 -13.67 13.55 -6.67
N VAL A 4 -13.51 14.86 -6.85
CA VAL A 4 -12.72 15.73 -5.98
C VAL A 4 -13.47 17.02 -5.67
N VAL A 5 -13.21 17.58 -4.50
CA VAL A 5 -13.56 18.95 -4.13
C VAL A 5 -12.35 19.84 -4.42
N GLN A 6 -12.61 21.00 -5.04
CA GLN A 6 -11.61 22.03 -5.27
C GLN A 6 -11.91 23.23 -4.37
N LEU A 7 -10.89 23.73 -3.69
CA LEU A 7 -10.95 24.97 -2.93
C LEU A 7 -10.03 26.01 -3.58
N GLY A 8 -10.63 27.13 -3.98
CA GLY A 8 -9.96 28.19 -4.75
C GLY A 8 -10.14 28.05 -6.26
N GLU A 9 -9.72 29.08 -6.98
CA GLU A 9 -9.84 29.16 -8.44
C GLU A 9 -8.62 28.56 -9.14
N ASN A 10 -8.83 28.01 -10.33
CA ASN A 10 -7.76 27.54 -11.19
C ASN A 10 -7.35 28.66 -12.15
N ASP A 11 -6.86 29.77 -11.57
CA ASP A 11 -6.36 30.91 -12.34
C ASP A 11 -4.83 30.78 -12.53
N PRO A 12 -4.32 30.66 -13.78
CA PRO A 12 -2.90 30.61 -14.05
C PRO A 12 -2.14 31.89 -13.67
N LYS A 13 -2.83 33.02 -13.43
CA LYS A 13 -2.24 34.28 -12.97
C LYS A 13 -2.21 34.42 -11.43
N SER A 14 -2.95 33.57 -10.72
CA SER A 14 -2.98 33.58 -9.26
C SER A 14 -1.74 32.92 -8.67
N THR A 15 -1.18 33.53 -7.63
CA THR A 15 -0.10 32.93 -6.82
C THR A 15 -0.62 31.84 -5.88
N ILE A 16 -1.93 31.79 -5.64
CA ILE A 16 -2.58 30.82 -4.76
C ILE A 16 -3.04 29.64 -5.61
N LYS A 17 -2.41 28.48 -5.40
CA LYS A 17 -2.80 27.24 -6.10
C LYS A 17 -4.10 26.67 -5.50
N PRO A 18 -5.02 26.17 -6.32
CA PRO A 18 -6.21 25.49 -5.83
C PRO A 18 -5.80 24.25 -5.02
N GLN A 19 -6.51 24.02 -3.93
CA GLN A 19 -6.36 22.82 -3.13
C GLN A 19 -7.38 21.79 -3.59
N PHE A 20 -7.00 20.52 -3.52
CA PHE A 20 -7.87 19.41 -3.91
C PHE A 20 -7.98 18.39 -2.78
N ALA A 21 -9.20 17.96 -2.52
CA ALA A 21 -9.47 16.85 -1.63
C ALA A 21 -10.32 15.81 -2.36
N SER A 22 -9.97 14.53 -2.23
CA SER A 22 -10.79 13.44 -2.81
C SER A 22 -11.99 13.17 -1.91
N LEU A 23 -13.14 12.87 -2.51
CA LEU A 23 -14.31 12.41 -1.76
C LEU A 23 -14.00 11.08 -1.04
N LEU A 24 -14.60 10.90 0.14
CA LEU A 24 -14.56 9.65 0.86
C LEU A 24 -15.44 8.60 0.20
N LYS A 25 -15.19 7.33 0.54
CA LYS A 25 -15.97 6.23 0.01
C LYS A 25 -17.43 6.34 0.48
N GLY A 26 -18.36 6.44 -0.46
CA GLY A 26 -19.80 6.55 -0.19
C GLY A 26 -20.34 7.98 -0.29
N GLN A 27 -19.48 9.00 -0.35
CA GLN A 27 -19.93 10.36 -0.65
C GLN A 27 -20.26 10.51 -2.14
N LEU A 28 -21.36 11.20 -2.43
CA LEU A 28 -21.83 11.48 -3.78
C LEU A 28 -21.73 12.99 -4.04
N ILE A 29 -21.35 13.37 -5.26
CA ILE A 29 -21.24 14.79 -5.67
C ILE A 29 -22.58 15.51 -5.49
N GLU A 30 -23.68 14.80 -5.75
CA GLU A 30 -25.05 15.34 -5.72
C GLU A 30 -25.57 15.64 -4.31
N THR A 31 -25.08 14.92 -3.30
CA THR A 31 -25.60 15.01 -1.92
C THR A 31 -24.60 15.63 -0.95
N LEU A 32 -23.36 15.89 -1.39
CA LEU A 32 -22.30 16.42 -0.53
C LEU A 32 -22.62 17.86 -0.12
N THR A 33 -22.68 18.10 1.18
CA THR A 33 -22.87 19.45 1.73
C THR A 33 -21.57 20.25 1.73
N LEU A 34 -21.67 21.58 1.81
CA LEU A 34 -20.49 22.45 1.91
C LEU A 34 -19.64 22.13 3.15
N GLU A 35 -20.28 21.85 4.29
CA GLU A 35 -19.59 21.52 5.53
C GLU A 35 -18.79 20.22 5.41
N GLU A 36 -19.40 19.19 4.82
CA GLU A 36 -18.71 17.93 4.53
C GLU A 36 -17.57 18.15 3.54
N ALA A 37 -17.78 18.94 2.49
CA ALA A 37 -16.76 19.27 1.50
C ALA A 37 -15.54 19.98 2.13
N LEU A 38 -15.79 20.96 3.01
CA LEU A 38 -14.74 21.67 3.76
C LEU A 38 -14.02 20.72 4.73
N SER A 39 -14.72 19.76 5.32
CA SER A 39 -14.11 18.78 6.23
C SER A 39 -13.04 17.92 5.55
N LEU A 40 -13.15 17.66 4.25
CA LEU A 40 -12.18 16.86 3.49
C LEU A 40 -10.78 17.49 3.44
N PHE A 41 -10.70 18.83 3.48
CA PHE A 41 -9.44 19.57 3.49
C PHE A 41 -8.71 19.52 4.84
N LYS A 42 -9.34 18.97 5.88
CA LYS A 42 -8.63 18.64 7.13
C LYS A 42 -7.65 17.49 6.96
N LEU A 43 -7.74 16.74 5.85
CA LEU A 43 -6.84 15.64 5.52
C LEU A 43 -5.77 16.12 4.54
N PRO A 44 -4.50 15.67 4.68
CA PRO A 44 -4.01 14.75 5.69
C PRO A 44 -3.88 15.39 7.08
N ARG A 45 -4.19 14.63 8.14
CA ARG A 45 -4.09 15.09 9.54
C ARG A 45 -3.11 14.25 10.35
N ASN A 46 -2.30 14.89 11.18
CA ASN A 46 -1.45 14.22 12.17
C ASN A 46 -2.30 13.93 13.43
N ILE A 47 -2.25 12.69 13.93
CA ILE A 47 -3.00 12.23 15.10
C ILE A 47 -2.12 11.85 16.30
N GLY A 48 -0.81 12.08 16.20
CA GLY A 48 0.16 11.81 17.25
C GLY A 48 1.44 11.17 16.73
N ASN A 49 2.26 10.69 17.67
CA ASN A 49 3.50 9.98 17.39
C ASN A 49 3.43 8.55 17.90
N TYR A 50 4.02 7.62 17.15
CA TYR A 50 4.21 6.23 17.53
C TYR A 50 5.64 5.82 17.12
N GLU A 51 6.41 5.20 18.01
CA GLU A 51 7.82 4.84 17.75
C GLU A 51 8.65 6.04 17.22
N ASP A 52 8.51 7.20 17.87
CA ASP A 52 9.19 8.46 17.51
C ASP A 52 8.91 8.97 16.09
N LYS A 53 7.81 8.51 15.48
CA LYS A 53 7.41 8.87 14.12
C LYS A 53 5.96 9.31 14.08
N GLU A 54 5.69 10.30 13.25
CA GLU A 54 4.34 10.81 13.05
C GLU A 54 3.39 9.73 12.52
N VAL A 55 2.18 9.75 13.04
CA VAL A 55 1.05 8.98 12.53
C VAL A 55 0.10 9.93 11.83
N VAL A 56 0.01 9.80 10.51
CA VAL A 56 -0.78 10.71 9.66
C VAL A 56 -1.89 9.96 8.97
N ILE A 57 -3.12 10.46 9.07
CA ILE A 57 -4.27 9.94 8.34
C ILE A 57 -4.44 10.73 7.05
N GLY A 58 -4.61 10.04 5.94
CA GLY A 58 -4.81 10.66 4.63
C GLY A 58 -5.70 9.84 3.72
N VAL A 59 -6.01 10.40 2.55
CA VAL A 59 -6.82 9.74 1.51
C VAL A 59 -5.98 9.62 0.25
N GLY A 60 -5.89 8.41 -0.29
CA GLY A 60 -5.14 8.12 -1.51
C GLY A 60 -5.98 7.36 -2.53
N ARG A 61 -5.34 6.90 -3.61
CA ARG A 61 -6.05 6.21 -4.72
C ARG A 61 -6.82 4.96 -4.27
N PHE A 62 -6.36 4.31 -3.20
CA PHE A 62 -6.92 3.06 -2.69
C PHE A 62 -7.88 3.28 -1.51
N GLY A 63 -8.21 4.55 -1.19
CA GLY A 63 -9.02 4.93 -0.04
C GLY A 63 -8.19 5.53 1.10
N PRO A 64 -8.81 5.71 2.27
CA PRO A 64 -8.16 6.26 3.45
C PRO A 64 -7.09 5.32 4.01
N TYR A 65 -6.03 5.91 4.56
CA TYR A 65 -4.89 5.18 5.11
C TYR A 65 -4.28 5.88 6.34
N VAL A 66 -3.59 5.09 7.15
CA VAL A 66 -2.61 5.52 8.14
C VAL A 66 -1.22 5.49 7.50
N ARG A 67 -0.48 6.60 7.56
CA ARG A 67 0.92 6.70 7.18
C ARG A 67 1.77 6.73 8.43
N HIS A 68 2.69 5.78 8.52
CA HIS A 68 3.66 5.68 9.61
C HIS A 68 4.97 5.15 9.04
N ASN A 69 6.09 5.81 9.36
CA ASN A 69 7.43 5.38 8.94
C ASN A 69 7.54 5.08 7.42
N SER A 70 7.02 5.97 6.57
CA SER A 70 6.98 5.81 5.10
C SER A 70 6.19 4.59 4.59
N LYS A 71 5.46 3.89 5.46
CA LYS A 71 4.53 2.82 5.11
C LYS A 71 3.09 3.32 5.20
N PHE A 72 2.22 2.64 4.46
CA PHE A 72 0.81 2.99 4.31
C PHE A 72 -0.03 1.77 4.71
N PHE A 73 -0.97 1.97 5.63
CA PHE A 73 -1.87 0.94 6.13
C PHE A 73 -3.30 1.39 5.88
N SER A 74 -4.08 0.63 5.11
CA SER A 74 -5.45 1.02 4.76
C SER A 74 -6.37 1.01 5.99
N LEU A 75 -7.23 2.02 6.11
CA LEU A 75 -8.33 2.02 7.06
C LEU A 75 -9.36 0.95 6.67
N LYS A 76 -10.05 0.38 7.65
CA LYS A 76 -11.17 -0.54 7.40
C LYS A 76 -12.44 0.25 7.09
N LYS A 77 -13.51 -0.44 6.70
CA LYS A 77 -14.76 0.21 6.27
C LYS A 77 -15.46 0.94 7.40
N GLU A 78 -15.27 0.43 8.61
CA GLU A 78 -15.81 0.94 9.87
C GLU A 78 -15.02 2.14 10.44
N ASP A 79 -13.80 2.39 9.94
CA ASP A 79 -12.96 3.46 10.46
C ASP A 79 -13.21 4.77 9.68
N ASP A 80 -13.49 5.86 10.40
CA ASP A 80 -13.64 7.20 9.81
C ASP A 80 -12.31 7.97 9.84
N PRO A 81 -11.76 8.39 8.69
CA PRO A 81 -10.49 9.11 8.62
C PRO A 81 -10.49 10.45 9.38
N LEU A 82 -11.64 11.10 9.56
CA LEU A 82 -11.73 12.39 10.25
C LEU A 82 -11.67 12.23 11.78
N THR A 83 -12.12 11.09 12.31
CA THR A 83 -12.31 10.90 13.76
C THR A 83 -11.47 9.78 14.38
N ILE A 84 -10.84 8.91 13.57
CA ILE A 84 -9.99 7.81 14.04
C ILE A 84 -8.93 8.27 15.06
N ASN A 85 -8.81 7.58 16.19
CA ASN A 85 -7.84 7.90 17.23
C ASN A 85 -6.48 7.22 17.00
N ILE A 86 -5.49 7.59 17.82
CA ILE A 86 -4.13 7.06 17.73
C ILE A 86 -4.07 5.57 18.06
N GLU A 87 -4.85 5.12 19.05
CA GLU A 87 -4.89 3.72 19.49
C GLU A 87 -5.35 2.81 18.34
N ARG A 88 -6.44 3.18 17.66
CA ARG A 88 -6.94 2.44 16.50
C ARG A 88 -5.97 2.49 15.33
N ALA A 89 -5.29 3.61 15.12
CA ALA A 89 -4.27 3.71 14.08
C ALA A 89 -3.08 2.78 14.36
N ILE A 90 -2.66 2.64 15.62
CA ILE A 90 -1.61 1.69 16.05
C ILE A 90 -2.06 0.25 15.78
N GLU A 91 -3.31 -0.11 16.08
CA GLU A 91 -3.85 -1.45 15.76
C GLU A 91 -3.75 -1.76 14.26
N LEU A 92 -4.09 -0.80 13.39
CA LEU A 92 -4.00 -0.97 11.93
C LEU A 92 -2.55 -1.12 11.46
N ILE A 93 -1.62 -0.36 12.05
CA ILE A 93 -0.18 -0.46 11.78
C ILE A 93 0.31 -1.87 12.15
N GLU A 94 0.00 -2.35 13.35
CA GLU A 94 0.45 -3.66 13.83
C GLU A 94 -0.20 -4.82 13.07
N ASP A 95 -1.49 -4.73 12.73
CA ASP A 95 -2.16 -5.70 11.87
C ASP A 95 -1.54 -5.79 10.48
N GLY A 96 -1.23 -4.62 9.88
CA GLY A 96 -0.54 -4.57 8.60
C GLY A 96 0.86 -5.16 8.66
N ARG A 97 1.62 -4.86 9.72
CA ARG A 97 2.96 -5.43 9.94
C ARG A 97 2.91 -6.94 10.16
N ARG A 98 1.95 -7.43 10.95
CA ARG A 98 1.73 -8.87 11.17
C ARG A 98 1.42 -9.59 9.87
N LYS A 99 0.47 -9.08 9.07
CA LYS A 99 0.14 -9.64 7.76
C LYS A 99 1.33 -9.66 6.80
N GLU A 100 2.19 -8.65 6.86
CA GLU A 100 3.40 -8.62 6.04
C GLU A 100 4.41 -9.69 6.49
N ARG A 101 4.56 -9.91 7.80
CA ARG A 101 5.40 -11.01 8.33
C ARG A 101 4.86 -12.38 7.94
N GLU A 102 3.54 -12.58 8.04
CA GLU A 102 2.88 -13.84 7.68
C GLU A 102 3.00 -14.19 6.18
N LYS A 103 3.18 -13.19 5.31
CA LYS A 103 3.48 -13.43 3.89
C LYS A 103 4.87 -14.02 3.69
N VAL A 104 5.80 -13.84 4.62
CA VAL A 104 7.17 -14.33 4.47
C VAL A 104 7.28 -15.71 5.09
N ILE A 105 7.53 -16.72 4.27
CA ILE A 105 7.79 -18.09 4.75
C ILE A 105 9.28 -18.24 5.06
N LYS A 106 10.15 -17.82 4.14
CA LYS A 106 11.61 -17.94 4.29
C LYS A 106 12.33 -16.88 3.47
N ILE A 107 13.41 -16.32 4.01
CA ILE A 107 14.32 -15.41 3.29
C ILE A 107 15.70 -16.04 3.33
N PHE A 108 16.30 -16.22 2.16
CA PHE A 108 17.70 -16.62 2.03
C PHE A 108 18.54 -15.36 1.82
N GLN A 109 19.48 -15.10 2.74
CA GLN A 109 20.32 -13.90 2.73
C GLN A 109 21.54 -14.01 1.79
N ASP A 110 21.51 -14.95 0.85
CA ASP A 110 22.57 -15.15 -0.15
C ASP A 110 22.56 -14.06 -1.24
N GLU A 111 23.60 -14.06 -2.07
CA GLU A 111 23.84 -13.09 -3.15
C GLU A 111 22.63 -12.86 -4.06
N LEU A 112 21.81 -13.90 -4.27
CA LEU A 112 20.69 -13.89 -5.20
C LEU A 112 19.33 -13.49 -4.56
N LYS A 113 19.29 -13.12 -3.27
CA LYS A 113 18.08 -12.62 -2.57
C LYS A 113 16.81 -13.42 -2.87
N VAL A 114 16.88 -14.73 -2.67
CA VAL A 114 15.75 -15.63 -2.90
C VAL A 114 14.81 -15.60 -1.69
N GLN A 115 13.51 -15.53 -1.93
CA GLN A 115 12.49 -15.51 -0.88
C GLN A 115 11.38 -16.51 -1.19
N VAL A 116 10.88 -17.19 -0.16
CA VAL A 116 9.66 -17.99 -0.22
C VAL A 116 8.55 -17.20 0.46
N LEU A 117 7.49 -16.91 -0.29
CA LEU A 117 6.41 -16.04 0.13
C LEU A 117 5.06 -16.75 0.00
N ASN A 118 4.11 -16.44 0.89
CA ASN A 118 2.74 -16.89 0.81
C ASN A 118 1.89 -15.90 0.00
N GLY A 119 1.32 -16.38 -1.11
CA GLY A 119 0.49 -15.59 -2.01
C GLY A 119 -0.99 -15.98 -1.94
N ARG A 120 -1.83 -15.23 -2.67
CA ARG A 120 -3.28 -15.49 -2.77
C ARG A 120 -3.62 -16.90 -3.29
N TRP A 121 -2.74 -17.48 -4.12
CA TRP A 121 -2.93 -18.78 -4.76
C TRP A 121 -2.03 -19.88 -4.18
N GLY A 122 -1.45 -19.63 -3.01
CA GLY A 122 -0.48 -20.50 -2.35
C GLY A 122 0.95 -19.95 -2.38
N PRO A 123 1.89 -20.70 -1.81
CA PRO A 123 3.27 -20.25 -1.66
C PRO A 123 4.02 -20.25 -3.00
N TYR A 124 4.97 -19.32 -3.12
CA TYR A 124 5.76 -19.12 -4.33
C TYR A 124 7.17 -18.63 -3.99
N ILE A 125 8.09 -18.78 -4.92
CA ILE A 125 9.47 -18.27 -4.79
C ILE A 125 9.55 -16.93 -5.52
N ALA A 126 10.07 -15.90 -4.86
CA ALA A 126 10.40 -14.62 -5.44
C ALA A 126 11.92 -14.50 -5.61
N HIS A 127 12.35 -14.15 -6.82
CA HIS A 127 13.75 -13.92 -7.16
C HIS A 127 13.86 -12.91 -8.30
N ASP A 128 14.73 -11.90 -8.14
CA ASP A 128 14.99 -10.82 -9.12
C ASP A 128 13.72 -10.16 -9.71
N GLY A 129 12.73 -9.90 -8.85
CA GLY A 129 11.45 -9.30 -9.27
C GLY A 129 10.54 -10.22 -10.09
N LEU A 130 10.88 -11.50 -10.22
CA LEU A 130 10.09 -12.57 -10.83
C LEU A 130 9.57 -13.55 -9.77
N ASN A 131 8.41 -14.13 -10.04
CA ASN A 131 7.79 -15.14 -9.19
C ASN A 131 7.78 -16.51 -9.88
N TYR A 132 8.10 -17.55 -9.13
CA TYR A 132 8.17 -18.94 -9.58
C TYR A 132 7.24 -19.80 -8.72
N LYS A 133 6.50 -20.69 -9.36
CA LYS A 133 5.50 -21.52 -8.69
C LYS A 133 6.18 -22.68 -7.98
N ILE A 134 5.82 -22.91 -6.72
CA ILE A 134 6.24 -24.11 -6.02
C ILE A 134 5.39 -25.30 -6.51
N PRO A 135 5.98 -26.45 -6.88
CA PRO A 135 5.25 -27.63 -7.31
C PRO A 135 4.21 -28.07 -6.26
N LYS A 136 3.07 -28.59 -6.73
CA LYS A 136 2.01 -29.08 -5.83
C LYS A 136 2.56 -30.25 -5.01
N GLY A 137 2.30 -30.23 -3.70
CA GLY A 137 2.76 -31.27 -2.77
C GLY A 137 4.15 -31.03 -2.18
N THR A 138 4.90 -30.02 -2.66
CA THR A 138 6.13 -29.57 -2.01
C THR A 138 5.80 -28.70 -0.80
N ASP A 139 6.38 -29.01 0.35
CA ASP A 139 6.27 -28.15 1.53
C ASP A 139 7.14 -26.90 1.36
N ALA A 140 6.50 -25.74 1.38
CA ALA A 140 7.18 -24.46 1.22
C ALA A 140 8.05 -24.07 2.44
N HIS A 141 7.76 -24.61 3.62
CA HIS A 141 8.53 -24.33 4.83
C HIS A 141 9.86 -25.09 4.87
N SER A 142 9.88 -26.30 4.33
CA SER A 142 11.08 -27.16 4.31
C SER A 142 12.06 -26.84 3.18
N LEU A 143 11.66 -26.04 2.18
CA LEU A 143 12.51 -25.74 1.02
C LEU A 143 13.87 -25.16 1.43
N SER A 144 14.92 -25.74 0.88
CA SER A 144 16.29 -25.25 0.95
C SER A 144 16.59 -24.23 -0.16
N TYR A 145 17.71 -23.52 -0.03
CA TYR A 145 18.16 -22.55 -1.03
C TYR A 145 18.41 -23.23 -2.39
N GLU A 146 19.11 -24.37 -2.40
CA GLU A 146 19.43 -25.14 -3.61
C GLU A 146 18.18 -25.62 -4.34
N GLU A 147 17.17 -26.08 -3.61
CA GLU A 147 15.89 -26.49 -4.20
C GLU A 147 15.16 -25.30 -4.82
N CYS A 148 15.19 -24.14 -4.17
CA CYS A 148 14.62 -22.93 -4.75
C CYS A 148 15.30 -22.56 -6.07
N LEU A 149 16.63 -22.66 -6.15
CA LEU A 149 17.39 -22.40 -7.37
C LEU A 149 17.06 -23.40 -8.48
N LYS A 150 16.94 -24.70 -8.15
CA LYS A 150 16.50 -25.73 -9.12
C LYS A 150 15.10 -25.42 -9.67
N ILE A 151 14.19 -24.99 -8.80
CA ILE A 151 12.83 -24.61 -9.19
C ILE A 151 12.86 -23.37 -10.11
N ILE A 152 13.71 -22.37 -9.80
CA ILE A 152 13.90 -21.16 -10.64
C ILE A 152 14.44 -21.50 -12.03
N GLN A 153 15.44 -22.39 -12.10
CA GLN A 153 16.09 -22.77 -13.37
C GLN A 153 15.22 -23.67 -14.24
N SER A 154 14.41 -24.54 -13.63
CA SER A 154 13.59 -25.53 -14.34
C SER A 154 12.31 -24.96 -14.94
N GLN A 155 11.83 -23.80 -14.48
CA GLN A 155 10.54 -23.25 -14.92
C GLN A 155 10.64 -21.80 -15.41
N LYS A 156 9.74 -21.44 -16.31
CA LYS A 156 9.53 -20.03 -16.67
C LYS A 156 8.87 -19.30 -15.52
N SER A 157 9.25 -18.05 -15.30
CA SER A 157 8.59 -17.21 -14.31
C SER A 157 7.08 -17.12 -14.59
N SER A 158 6.29 -17.21 -13.53
CA SER A 158 4.84 -17.01 -13.57
C SER A 158 4.46 -15.55 -13.84
N THR A 159 5.39 -14.63 -13.61
CA THR A 159 5.23 -13.19 -13.84
C THR A 159 6.11 -12.72 -14.99
N LYS A 160 5.63 -11.78 -15.79
CA LYS A 160 6.44 -11.11 -16.81
C LYS A 160 7.43 -10.12 -16.16
N PRO A 161 8.63 -9.93 -16.72
CA PRO A 161 9.56 -8.91 -16.25
C PRO A 161 8.91 -7.52 -16.27
N LYS A 162 9.12 -6.71 -15.22
CA LYS A 162 8.61 -5.34 -15.16
C LYS A 162 9.28 -4.50 -16.25
N LYS A 163 8.55 -4.22 -17.34
CA LYS A 163 8.94 -3.19 -18.32
C LYS A 163 8.76 -1.82 -17.68
N PHE A 164 9.86 -1.20 -17.24
CA PHE A 164 9.81 0.22 -16.89
C PHE A 164 9.54 1.03 -18.17
N PRO A 165 8.51 1.90 -18.19
CA PRO A 165 8.39 2.85 -19.29
C PRO A 165 9.66 3.70 -19.29
N LYS A 166 10.36 3.75 -20.45
CA LYS A 166 11.47 4.70 -20.63
C LYS A 166 10.92 6.08 -20.29
N LYS A 167 11.43 6.67 -19.21
CA LYS A 167 11.10 8.03 -18.81
C LYS A 167 11.47 8.91 -20.01
N GLY A 168 10.48 9.37 -20.76
CA GLY A 168 10.70 10.36 -21.81
C GLY A 168 11.40 11.53 -21.14
N LYS A 169 12.61 11.85 -21.59
CA LYS A 169 13.26 13.12 -21.23
C LYS A 169 12.28 14.22 -21.65
N LYS A 170 11.68 14.88 -20.66
CA LYS A 170 11.11 16.22 -20.82
C LYS A 170 12.19 17.20 -20.42
#